data_AF-A0A0C3AD82-F1
#
_entry.id   AF-A0A0C3AD82-F1
#
_cell.length_a   1.000
_cell.length_b   1.000
_cell.length_c   1.000
_cell.angle_alpha   90.00
_cell.angle_beta   90.00
_cell.angle_gamma   90.00
#
_symmetry.space_group_name_H-M   'P 1'
#
loop_
_entity.id
_entity.type
_entity.pdbx_description
1 polymer ?
#
loop_
_entity_poly.entity_id
_entity_poly.type
_entity_poly.pdbx_seq_one_letter_code
_entity_poly.pdbx_strand_id
1 'polypeptide(L)'
;MFVALNIIQRRACHLQTHFTLKKKNFPSIAEKLISVTPDALLSTAHHLEHEGKYQDLSKEQQNAMDLLKQVNTVAARVPGSQASQIHIRNEIRNYFGYFGMPQLFFTVNPSATHSPIFQVM
;
A
#
# COMPACT_ATOMS: atom_id res chain seq x y z
N MET A 1 -12.92 11.00 -22.21
CA MET A 1 -11.61 10.69 -21.61
C MET A 1 -11.72 9.82 -20.36
N PHE A 2 -12.51 10.20 -19.35
CA PHE A 2 -12.68 9.46 -18.08
C PHE A 2 -13.10 8.00 -18.25
N VAL A 3 -14.07 7.69 -19.13
CA VAL A 3 -14.56 6.32 -19.35
C VAL A 3 -13.45 5.42 -19.91
N ALA A 4 -12.72 5.88 -20.93
CA ALA A 4 -11.63 5.12 -21.54
C ALA A 4 -10.49 4.84 -20.55
N LEU A 5 -10.09 5.84 -19.75
CA LEU A 5 -9.07 5.68 -18.72
C LEU A 5 -9.50 4.70 -17.61
N ASN A 6 -10.76 4.74 -17.19
CA ASN A 6 -11.31 3.76 -16.25
C ASN A 6 -11.28 2.32 -16.79
N ILE A 7 -11.62 2.13 -18.07
CA ILE A 7 -11.55 0.81 -18.71
C ILE A 7 -10.11 0.29 -18.70
N ILE A 8 -9.14 1.13 -19.06
CA ILE A 8 -7.71 0.78 -19.05
C ILE A 8 -7.26 0.42 -17.63
N GLN A 9 -7.59 1.26 -16.63
CA GLN A 9 -7.22 1.03 -15.24
C GLN A 9 -7.81 -0.27 -14.70
N ARG A 10 -9.09 -0.53 -14.99
CA ARG A 10 -9.78 -1.75 -14.57
C ARG A 10 -9.16 -2.99 -15.22
N ARG A 11 -8.83 -2.92 -16.51
CA ARG A 11 -8.13 -4.02 -17.21
C ARG A 11 -6.75 -4.28 -16.60
N ALA A 12 -5.98 -3.24 -16.31
CA ALA A 12 -4.67 -3.36 -15.69
C ALA A 12 -4.76 -3.98 -14.28
N CYS A 13 -5.73 -3.55 -13.46
CA CYS A 13 -6.01 -4.13 -12.16
C CYS A 13 -6.35 -5.62 -12.26
N HIS A 14 -7.30 -6.01 -13.12
CA HIS A 14 -7.67 -7.42 -13.31
C HIS A 14 -6.49 -8.29 -13.75
N LEU A 15 -5.65 -7.81 -14.67
CA LEU A 15 -4.47 -8.53 -15.13
C LEU A 15 -3.46 -8.78 -13.99
N GLN A 16 -3.19 -7.76 -13.16
CA GLN A 16 -2.24 -7.88 -12.05
C GLN A 16 -2.77 -8.77 -10.93
N THR A 17 -4.07 -8.71 -10.66
CA THR A 17 -4.75 -9.64 -9.74
C THR A 17 -4.66 -11.07 -10.26
N HIS A 18 -4.93 -11.32 -11.54
CA HIS A 18 -4.82 -12.64 -12.15
C HIS A 18 -3.41 -13.25 -12.00
N PHE A 19 -2.36 -12.46 -12.25
CA PHE A 19 -0.99 -12.92 -12.05
C PHE A 19 -0.65 -13.19 -10.59
N THR A 20 -1.22 -12.40 -9.68
CA THR A 20 -1.04 -12.58 -8.24
C THR A 20 -1.67 -13.87 -7.76
N LEU A 21 -2.92 -14.16 -8.16
CA LEU A 21 -3.65 -15.37 -7.76
C LEU A 21 -2.94 -16.65 -8.24
N LYS A 22 -2.24 -16.58 -9.37
CA LYS A 22 -1.47 -17.70 -9.92
C LYS A 22 -0.13 -17.97 -9.23
N LYS A 23 0.29 -17.14 -8.28
CA LYS A 23 1.53 -17.38 -7.53
C LYS A 23 1.35 -18.58 -6.60
N LYS A 24 2.36 -19.45 -6.54
CA LYS A 24 2.38 -20.64 -5.67
C LYS A 24 2.10 -20.34 -4.20
N ASN A 25 2.48 -19.15 -3.74
CA ASN A 25 2.35 -18.75 -2.34
C ASN A 25 0.95 -18.20 -1.99
N PHE A 26 0.08 -17.97 -2.98
CA PHE A 26 -1.23 -17.37 -2.74
C PHE A 26 -2.10 -18.15 -1.74
N PRO A 27 -2.23 -19.48 -1.81
CA PRO A 27 -3.03 -20.25 -0.86
C PRO A 27 -2.55 -20.08 0.59
N SER A 28 -1.23 -20.16 0.82
CA SER A 28 -0.64 -19.97 2.15
C SER A 28 -0.88 -18.56 2.70
N ILE A 29 -0.82 -17.53 1.85
CA ILE A 29 -1.13 -16.15 2.25
C ILE A 29 -2.61 -16.02 2.62
N ALA A 30 -3.50 -16.62 1.82
CA ALA A 30 -4.93 -16.59 2.07
C ALA A 30 -5.30 -17.28 3.39
N GLU A 31 -4.72 -18.44 3.67
CA GLU A 31 -4.89 -19.14 4.95
C GLU A 31 -4.38 -18.30 6.13
N LYS A 32 -3.19 -17.70 6.00
CA LYS A 32 -2.66 -16.79 7.02
C LYS A 32 -3.57 -15.59 7.25
N LEU A 33 -4.14 -15.02 6.19
CA LEU A 33 -5.05 -13.89 6.26
C LEU A 33 -6.36 -14.24 7.00
N ILE A 34 -6.86 -15.47 6.82
CA ILE A 34 -8.03 -15.97 7.56
C ILE A 34 -7.67 -16.27 9.03
N SER A 35 -6.45 -16.74 9.30
CA SER A 35 -6.01 -17.11 10.65
C SER A 35 -5.72 -15.93 11.57
N VAL A 36 -5.49 -14.73 11.04
CA VAL A 36 -5.14 -13.54 11.84
C VAL A 36 -6.38 -12.99 12.53
N THR A 37 -6.29 -12.83 13.85
CA THR A 37 -7.37 -12.28 14.67
C THR A 37 -7.39 -10.75 14.63
N PRO A 38 -8.58 -10.12 14.73
CA PRO A 38 -8.69 -8.67 14.82
C PRO A 38 -7.92 -8.08 16.01
N ASP A 39 -7.91 -8.78 17.15
CA ASP A 39 -7.22 -8.33 18.36
C ASP A 39 -5.70 -8.25 18.16
N ALA A 40 -5.12 -9.21 17.43
CA ALA A 40 -3.70 -9.17 17.09
C ALA A 40 -3.37 -7.97 16.19
N LEU A 41 -4.25 -7.60 15.26
CA LEU A 41 -4.06 -6.41 14.41
C LEU A 41 -4.15 -5.11 15.22
N LEU A 42 -5.14 -4.99 16.11
CA LEU A 42 -5.30 -3.82 16.97
C LEU A 42 -4.13 -3.67 17.94
N SER A 43 -3.71 -4.76 18.57
CA SER A 43 -2.54 -4.79 19.45
C SER A 43 -1.26 -4.38 18.70
N THR A 44 -1.07 -4.87 17.47
CA THR A 44 0.07 -4.50 16.63
C THR A 44 0.03 -3.02 16.27
N ALA A 45 -1.15 -2.48 15.91
CA ALA A 45 -1.32 -1.07 15.58
C ALA A 45 -0.99 -0.17 16.79
N HIS A 46 -1.53 -0.50 17.97
CA HIS A 46 -1.26 0.24 19.20
C HIS A 46 0.23 0.21 19.57
N HIS A 47 0.90 -0.93 19.41
CA HIS A 47 2.35 -1.03 19.63
C HIS A 47 3.15 -0.12 18.71
N LEU A 48 2.78 -0.05 17.42
CA LEU A 48 3.44 0.81 16.44
C LEU A 48 3.16 2.29 16.68
N GLU A 49 1.96 2.65 17.13
CA GLU A 49 1.61 4.03 17.50
C GLU A 49 2.44 4.55 18.67
N HIS A 50 2.82 3.67 19.60
CA HIS A 50 3.66 4.00 20.75
C HIS A 50 5.17 3.88 20.46
N GLU A 51 5.56 3.89 19.18
CA GLU A 51 6.96 3.75 18.73
C GLU A 51 7.65 2.48 19.24
N GLY A 52 6.87 1.42 19.51
CA GLY A 52 7.37 0.14 19.96
C GLY A 52 8.31 -0.49 18.94
N LYS A 53 9.41 -1.10 19.41
CA LYS A 53 10.41 -1.71 18.52
C LYS A 53 9.89 -3.03 17.96
N TYR A 54 10.41 -3.40 16.79
CA TYR A 54 10.09 -4.69 16.16
C TYR A 54 10.56 -5.89 17.01
N GLN A 55 11.61 -5.72 17.81
CA GLN A 55 12.16 -6.77 18.68
C GLN A 55 11.20 -7.12 19.84
N ASP A 56 10.36 -6.19 20.24
CA ASP A 56 9.44 -6.33 21.37
C ASP A 56 8.09 -6.94 20.95
N LEU A 57 7.92 -7.26 19.66
CA LEU A 57 6.68 -7.82 19.13
C LEU A 57 6.49 -9.27 19.59
N SER A 58 5.29 -9.56 20.08
CA SER A 58 4.82 -10.93 20.30
C SER A 58 4.78 -11.71 18.98
N LYS A 59 4.85 -13.05 19.04
CA LYS A 59 4.79 -13.93 17.86
C LYS A 59 3.58 -13.66 16.97
N GLU A 60 2.42 -13.37 17.57
CA GLU A 60 1.20 -13.04 16.81
C GLU A 60 1.32 -11.70 16.07
N GLN A 61 1.90 -10.70 16.72
CA GLN A 61 2.13 -9.39 16.10
C GLN A 61 3.20 -9.48 15.00
N GLN A 62 4.24 -10.29 15.19
CA GLN A 62 5.23 -10.58 14.15
C GLN A 62 4.57 -11.25 12.93
N ASN A 63 3.70 -12.23 13.14
CA ASN A 63 2.93 -12.87 12.08
C ASN A 63 2.05 -11.88 11.33
N ALA A 64 1.37 -10.96 12.03
CA ALA A 64 0.60 -9.89 11.42
C ALA A 64 1.47 -8.95 10.57
N MET A 65 2.65 -8.57 11.06
CA MET A 65 3.61 -7.75 10.31
C MET A 65 4.15 -8.46 9.07
N ASP A 66 4.43 -9.76 9.14
CA ASP A 66 4.89 -10.53 8.00
C ASP A 66 3.79 -10.76 6.96
N LEU A 67 2.54 -10.92 7.41
CA LEU A 67 1.38 -10.91 6.53
C LEU A 67 1.26 -9.55 5.82
N LEU A 68 1.40 -8.45 6.56
CA LEU A 68 1.35 -7.09 5.99
C LEU A 68 2.43 -6.88 4.92
N LYS A 69 3.66 -7.37 5.13
CA LYS A 69 4.72 -7.33 4.09
C LYS A 69 4.31 -8.09 2.83
N GLN A 70 3.72 -9.28 2.98
CA GLN A 70 3.28 -10.10 1.85
C GLN A 70 2.13 -9.43 1.08
N VAL A 71 1.14 -8.89 1.80
CA VAL A 71 0.02 -8.14 1.22
C VAL A 71 0.51 -6.89 0.50
N ASN A 72 1.42 -6.11 1.09
CA ASN A 72 1.99 -4.93 0.46
C ASN A 72 2.76 -5.27 -0.82
N THR A 73 3.51 -6.39 -0.81
CA THR A 73 4.25 -6.86 -2.00
C THR A 73 3.32 -7.19 -3.16
N VAL A 74 2.17 -7.78 -2.85
CA VAL A 74 1.11 -8.06 -3.83
C VAL A 74 0.46 -6.76 -4.30
N ALA A 75 0.04 -5.92 -3.36
CA ALA A 75 -0.67 -4.68 -3.63
C ALA A 75 0.17 -3.69 -4.43
N ALA A 76 1.49 -3.67 -4.29
CA ALA A 76 2.39 -2.76 -5.01
C ALA A 76 2.22 -2.83 -6.54
N ARG A 77 1.78 -3.97 -7.08
CA ARG A 77 1.51 -4.16 -8.51
C ARG A 77 0.09 -3.83 -8.93
N VAL A 78 -0.81 -3.60 -7.99
CA VAL A 78 -2.21 -3.24 -8.25
C VAL A 78 -2.32 -1.72 -8.41
N PRO A 79 -2.69 -1.22 -9.61
CA PRO A 79 -2.77 0.22 -9.86
C PRO A 79 -3.74 0.91 -8.90
N GLY A 80 -3.30 2.00 -8.29
CA GLY A 80 -4.11 2.80 -7.36
C GLY A 80 -4.10 2.32 -5.91
N SER A 81 -3.49 1.17 -5.60
CA SER A 81 -3.30 0.74 -4.22
C SER A 81 -2.33 1.66 -3.47
N GLN A 82 -2.42 1.69 -2.13
CA GLN A 82 -1.47 2.44 -1.31
C GLN A 82 -0.02 2.00 -1.53
N ALA A 83 0.23 0.69 -1.62
CA ALA A 83 1.56 0.16 -1.89
C ALA A 83 2.07 0.57 -3.29
N SER A 84 1.20 0.67 -4.30
CA SER A 84 1.55 1.14 -5.64
C SER A 84 1.92 2.63 -5.62
N GLN A 85 1.18 3.46 -4.86
CA GLN A 85 1.51 4.87 -4.68
C GLN A 85 2.87 5.07 -3.99
N ILE A 86 3.16 4.28 -2.94
CA ILE A 86 4.46 4.30 -2.26
C ILE A 86 5.58 3.85 -3.22
N HIS A 87 5.34 2.80 -4.00
CA HIS A 87 6.31 2.30 -4.98
C HIS A 87 6.67 3.38 -6.02
N ILE A 88 5.67 4.02 -6.63
CA ILE A 88 5.87 5.11 -7.61
C ILE A 88 6.61 6.28 -6.95
N ARG A 89 6.23 6.66 -5.72
CA ARG A 89 6.93 7.72 -4.98
C ARG A 89 8.41 7.40 -4.82
N ASN A 90 8.74 6.18 -4.40
CA ASN A 90 10.12 5.74 -4.24
C ASN A 90 10.88 5.71 -5.57
N GLU A 91 10.23 5.29 -6.66
CA GLU A 91 10.82 5.31 -7.99
C GLU A 91 11.21 6.73 -8.42
N ILE A 92 10.31 7.70 -8.21
CA ILE A 92 10.58 9.13 -8.45
C ILE A 92 11.81 9.56 -7.64
N ARG A 93 11.86 9.27 -6.33
CA ARG A 93 13.01 9.64 -5.49
C ARG A 93 14.32 9.06 -5.99
N ASN A 94 14.27 7.81 -6.45
CA ASN A 94 15.43 7.10 -6.98
C ASN A 94 15.95 7.74 -8.26
N TYR A 95 15.06 8.20 -9.16
CA TYR A 95 15.49 8.91 -10.36
C TYR A 95 16.25 10.19 -10.05
N PHE A 96 15.76 11.01 -9.12
CA PHE A 96 16.48 12.22 -8.71
C PHE A 96 17.85 11.90 -8.10
N GLY A 97 17.95 10.84 -7.29
CA GLY A 97 19.22 10.36 -6.76
C GLY A 97 20.17 9.88 -7.85
N TYR A 98 19.66 9.14 -8.85
CA TYR A 98 20.43 8.64 -9.98
C TYR A 98 20.97 9.77 -10.88
N PHE A 99 20.15 10.78 -11.17
CA PHE A 99 20.56 11.93 -12.00
C PHE A 99 21.28 13.03 -11.20
N GLY A 100 21.45 12.88 -9.89
CA GLY A 100 22.14 13.86 -9.03
C GLY A 100 21.40 15.20 -8.92
N MET A 101 20.08 15.21 -9.11
CA MET A 101 19.29 16.43 -9.07
C MET A 101 18.86 16.77 -7.63
N PRO A 102 18.97 18.03 -7.20
CA PRO A 102 18.43 18.44 -5.90
C PRO A 102 16.91 18.28 -5.89
N GLN A 103 16.36 17.74 -4.80
CA GLN A 103 14.94 17.44 -4.67
C GLN A 103 14.41 17.81 -3.27
N LEU A 104 13.21 18.41 -3.24
CA LEU A 104 12.44 18.66 -2.03
C LEU A 104 11.06 18.01 -2.21
N PHE A 105 10.72 17.07 -1.32
CA PHE A 105 9.41 16.45 -1.31
C PHE A 105 8.49 17.17 -0.33
N PHE A 106 7.40 17.73 -0.84
CA PHE A 106 6.37 18.37 -0.02
C PHE A 106 5.01 17.77 -0.36
N THR A 107 4.31 17.28 0.66
CA THR A 107 2.95 16.75 0.53
C THR A 107 1.99 17.75 1.14
N VAL A 108 1.15 18.36 0.31
CA VAL A 108 0.01 19.16 0.77
C VAL A 108 -1.23 18.29 0.71
N ASN A 109 -1.96 18.19 1.80
CA ASN A 109 -3.29 17.59 1.81
C ASN A 109 -4.34 18.71 1.97
N PRO A 110 -4.67 19.45 0.90
CA PRO A 110 -5.63 20.54 1.00
C PRO A 110 -7.03 19.97 1.27
N SER A 111 -7.74 20.54 2.23
CA SER A 111 -9.13 20.16 2.46
C SER A 111 -10.00 20.59 1.28
N ALA A 112 -10.82 19.67 0.77
CA ALA A 112 -11.78 19.97 -0.30
C ALA A 112 -12.80 21.05 0.14
N THR A 113 -13.11 21.15 1.43
CA THR A 113 -14.07 22.13 1.99
C THR A 113 -13.64 23.58 1.76
N HIS A 114 -12.34 23.85 1.65
CA HIS A 114 -11.79 25.20 1.49
C HIS A 114 -11.26 25.47 0.07
N SER A 115 -11.45 24.52 -0.85
CA SER A 115 -11.00 24.68 -2.22
C SER A 115 -12.16 25.20 -3.08
N PRO A 116 -12.04 26.40 -3.70
CA PRO A 116 -13.10 26.95 -4.54
C PRO A 116 -13.38 26.07 -5.77
N ILE A 117 -12.44 25.23 -6.19
CA ILE A 117 -12.61 24.28 -7.29
C ILE A 117 -13.61 23.17 -6.94
N PHE A 118 -13.69 22.77 -5.67
CA PHE A 118 -14.57 21.69 -5.20
C PHE A 118 -15.91 22.20 -4.64
N GLN A 119 -16.12 23.51 -4.52
CA GLN A 119 -17.35 24.12 -4.03
C GLN A 119 -18.39 24.39 -5.13
N VAL A 120 -18.01 24.31 -6.42
CA VAL A 120 -18.85 24.69 -7.58
C VAL A 120 -19.37 23.45 -8.33
N MET A 121 -19.45 22.30 -7.67
CA MET A 121 -20.08 21.08 -8.20
C MET A 121 -21.19 20.62 -7.28
#